data_AF-A0A842MBP2-F1
#
_entry.id   AF-A0A842MBP2-F1
#
_cell.length_a   1.000
_cell.length_b   1.000
_cell.length_c   1.000
_cell.angle_alpha   90.00
_cell.angle_beta   90.00
_cell.angle_gamma   90.00
#
_symmetry.space_group_name_H-M   'P 1'
#
loop_
_entity.id
_entity.type
_entity.pdbx_description
1 polymer ?
#
loop_
_entity_poly.entity_id
_entity_poly.type
_entity_poly.pdbx_seq_one_letter_code
_entity_poly.pdbx_strand_id
1 'polypeptide(L)'
;TIAAFIPPRERVITIEDTLELQLPHPHILRMETRPPNIEGKGEIDMDTLVKNSLRQRPDRIIVGEVRGPEAITLFTALNTGHSGFGTLHSNTAQETITRLTNRPMNVPSIMIPALDFIIMQNRMYSSSGRSIRRITEVAEVVGMEEGRVQLNRIFEWDNVTDKVEYVGITSQALREIAELRGISITEIEEEIERRRLVLEYMADENIRSIDEVAKHIHGYYKDPEEILEKIL
;
A
#
# COMPACT_ATOMS: atom_id res chain seq x y z
N THR A 1 -2.26 9.79 2.16
CA THR A 1 -2.57 9.20 0.84
C THR A 1 -3.19 7.82 1.00
N ILE A 2 -2.47 6.74 1.34
CA ILE A 2 -3.11 5.45 1.70
C ILE A 2 -2.82 5.00 3.13
N ALA A 3 -1.64 5.36 3.66
CA ALA A 3 -1.27 5.09 5.05
C ALA A 3 -2.20 5.72 6.09
N ALA A 4 -2.99 6.73 5.71
CA ALA A 4 -4.00 7.33 6.57
C ALA A 4 -5.21 6.40 6.83
N PHE A 5 -5.37 5.35 6.02
CA PHE A 5 -6.37 4.29 6.25
C PHE A 5 -5.86 3.19 7.19
N ILE A 6 -4.66 3.31 7.76
CA ILE A 6 -4.24 2.39 8.81
C ILE A 6 -5.09 2.67 10.06
N PRO A 7 -5.72 1.65 10.68
CA PRO A 7 -6.50 1.85 11.89
C PRO A 7 -5.68 2.49 13.01
N PRO A 8 -6.19 3.49 13.74
CA PRO A 8 -5.42 4.27 14.71
C PRO A 8 -4.89 3.46 15.91
N ARG A 9 -5.40 2.25 16.13
CA ARG A 9 -4.95 1.32 17.17
C ARG A 9 -3.73 0.48 16.78
N GLU A 10 -3.37 0.45 15.49
CA GLU A 10 -2.28 -0.39 14.98
C GLU A 10 -0.91 0.28 15.23
N ARG A 11 0.08 -0.51 15.60
CA ARG A 11 1.47 -0.04 15.70
C ARG A 11 2.12 -0.03 14.32
N VAL A 12 2.50 1.16 13.86
CA VAL A 12 3.15 1.37 12.57
C VAL A 12 4.64 1.58 12.75
N ILE A 13 5.46 0.85 11.98
CA ILE A 13 6.91 1.10 11.86
C ILE A 13 7.22 1.54 10.43
N THR A 14 7.80 2.73 10.26
CA THR A 14 8.36 3.16 8.97
C THR A 14 9.86 2.92 8.95
N ILE A 15 10.39 2.54 7.78
CA ILE A 15 11.80 2.24 7.54
C ILE A 15 12.20 2.91 6.24
N GLU A 16 13.07 3.91 6.31
CA GLU A 16 13.37 4.80 5.17
C GLU A 16 14.89 5.06 5.07
N ASP A 17 15.39 5.31 3.85
CA ASP A 17 16.77 5.79 3.67
C ASP A 17 16.93 7.25 4.10
N THR A 18 15.87 8.02 3.94
CA THR A 18 15.75 9.42 4.37
C THR A 18 14.31 9.61 4.80
N LEU A 19 14.08 10.23 5.95
CA LEU A 19 12.72 10.42 6.46
C LEU A 19 11.88 11.33 5.53
N GLU A 20 10.96 10.74 4.78
CA GLU A 20 10.04 11.42 3.87
C GLU A 20 8.57 11.30 4.33
N LEU A 21 8.21 10.19 4.96
CA LEU A 21 6.84 9.89 5.36
C LEU A 21 6.35 10.80 6.49
N GLN A 22 5.33 11.59 6.20
CA GLN A 22 4.58 12.36 7.19
C GLN A 22 3.23 11.70 7.42
N LEU A 23 3.15 10.84 8.43
CA LEU A 23 1.94 10.09 8.77
C LEU A 23 1.33 10.61 10.08
N PRO A 24 0.08 11.12 10.07
CA PRO A 24 -0.63 11.52 11.30
C PRO A 24 -1.21 10.28 12.01
N HIS A 25 -0.34 9.34 12.38
CA HIS A 25 -0.71 8.10 13.06
C HIS A 25 -0.26 8.17 14.54
N PRO A 26 -1.13 7.89 15.52
CA PRO A 26 -0.81 8.06 16.94
C PRO A 26 0.30 7.11 17.42
N HIS A 27 0.30 5.86 16.93
CA HIS A 27 1.28 4.85 17.32
C HIS A 27 2.29 4.55 16.20
N ILE A 28 3.16 5.51 15.91
CA ILE A 28 4.19 5.39 14.86
C ILE A 28 5.60 5.39 15.45
N LEU A 29 6.45 4.49 14.95
CA LEU A 29 7.89 4.50 15.16
C LEU A 29 8.57 4.67 13.80
N ARG A 30 9.52 5.60 13.71
CA ARG A 30 10.26 5.87 12.48
C ARG A 30 11.69 5.37 12.62
N MET A 31 12.15 4.63 11.62
CA MET A 31 13.51 4.15 11.51
C MET A 31 14.14 4.71 10.24
N GLU A 32 15.38 5.15 10.36
CA GLU A 32 16.16 5.69 9.25
C GLU A 32 17.45 4.89 9.12
N THR A 33 17.86 4.58 7.88
CA THR A 33 19.15 3.94 7.63
C THR A 33 20.30 4.87 8.05
N ARG A 34 21.46 4.30 8.35
CA ARG A 34 22.63 5.07 8.73
C ARG A 34 23.82 4.62 7.89
N PRO A 35 24.44 5.53 7.12
CA PRO A 35 25.65 5.18 6.39
C PRO A 35 26.80 4.89 7.37
N PRO A 36 27.83 4.16 6.94
CA PRO A 36 29.03 3.95 7.76
C PRO A 36 29.72 5.28 8.05
N ASN A 37 30.45 5.33 9.17
CA ASN A 37 31.35 6.44 9.48
C ASN A 37 32.60 6.42 8.57
N ILE A 38 33.50 7.39 8.75
CA ILE A 38 34.75 7.52 7.95
C ILE A 38 35.64 6.27 8.04
N GLU A 39 35.54 5.50 9.13
CA GLU A 39 36.28 4.24 9.31
C GLU A 39 35.57 3.02 8.71
N GLY A 40 34.45 3.20 8.01
CA GLY A 40 33.65 2.11 7.44
C GLY A 40 32.82 1.34 8.47
N LYS A 41 32.57 1.91 9.66
CA LYS A 41 31.87 1.23 10.77
C LYS A 41 30.52 1.85 11.06
N GLY A 42 29.64 1.04 11.65
CA GLY A 42 28.36 1.51 12.19
C GLY A 42 27.28 1.74 11.14
N GLU A 43 27.43 1.19 9.94
CA GLU A 43 26.35 1.12 8.97
C GLU A 43 25.14 0.40 9.56
N ILE A 44 23.96 0.94 9.31
CA ILE A 44 22.67 0.30 9.58
C ILE A 44 21.88 0.40 8.28
N ASP A 45 21.86 -0.69 7.53
CA ASP A 45 21.16 -0.78 6.27
C ASP A 45 19.66 -1.07 6.45
N MET A 46 18.91 -0.98 5.35
CA MET A 46 17.47 -1.20 5.36
C MET A 46 17.11 -2.62 5.80
N ASP A 47 17.88 -3.63 5.37
CA ASP A 47 17.66 -5.03 5.75
C ASP A 47 17.79 -5.25 7.26
N THR A 48 18.78 -4.62 7.89
CA THR A 48 18.96 -4.63 9.35
C THR A 48 17.77 -4.01 10.07
N LEU A 49 17.23 -2.89 9.57
CA LEU A 49 16.06 -2.25 10.16
C LEU A 49 14.79 -3.08 9.98
N VAL A 50 14.58 -3.70 8.81
CA VAL A 50 13.43 -4.61 8.60
C VAL A 50 13.53 -5.80 9.55
N LYS A 51 14.70 -6.43 9.70
CA LYS A 51 14.90 -7.52 10.67
C LYS A 51 14.64 -7.06 12.11
N ASN A 52 15.05 -5.84 12.46
CA ASN A 52 14.84 -5.31 13.80
C ASN A 52 13.36 -5.03 14.08
N SER A 53 12.62 -4.50 13.10
CA SER A 53 11.21 -4.15 13.25
C SER A 53 10.35 -5.36 13.63
N LEU A 54 10.65 -6.56 13.12
CA LEU A 54 9.94 -7.81 13.45
C LEU A 54 9.96 -8.16 14.94
N ARG A 55 10.97 -7.68 15.68
CA ARG A 55 11.08 -7.90 17.14
C ARG A 55 10.25 -6.92 17.96
N GLN A 56 9.71 -5.90 17.31
CA GLN A 56 8.96 -4.83 17.96
C GLN A 56 7.44 -5.01 17.89
N ARG A 57 6.97 -6.17 17.40
CA ARG A 57 5.55 -6.52 17.22
C ARG A 57 4.78 -5.42 16.48
N PRO A 58 5.19 -5.05 15.25
CA PRO A 58 4.43 -4.11 14.44
C PRO A 58 3.15 -4.77 13.92
N ASP A 59 2.07 -4.00 13.83
CA ASP A 59 0.90 -4.37 13.05
C ASP A 59 1.12 -4.00 11.56
N ARG A 60 1.83 -2.89 11.31
CA ARG A 60 2.20 -2.44 9.95
C ARG A 60 3.69 -2.13 9.84
N ILE A 61 4.33 -2.67 8.80
CA ILE A 61 5.69 -2.29 8.38
C ILE A 61 5.59 -1.53 7.06
N ILE A 62 6.09 -0.30 7.05
CA ILE A 62 6.15 0.53 5.85
C ILE A 62 7.61 0.70 5.45
N VAL A 63 7.99 0.16 4.29
CA VAL A 63 9.34 0.35 3.74
C VAL A 63 9.29 1.45 2.69
N GLY A 64 10.08 2.50 2.88
CA GLY A 64 10.08 3.68 2.01
C GLY A 64 10.24 3.31 0.55
N GLU A 65 11.36 2.67 0.20
CA GLU A 65 11.58 2.11 -1.14
C GLU A 65 12.43 0.84 -1.05
N VAL A 66 11.92 -0.26 -1.61
CA VAL A 66 12.63 -1.54 -1.71
C VAL A 66 13.50 -1.53 -2.96
N ARG A 67 14.80 -1.70 -2.77
CA ARG A 67 15.85 -1.59 -3.79
C ARG A 67 16.83 -2.77 -3.79
N GLY A 68 16.80 -3.66 -2.79
CA GLY A 68 17.83 -4.68 -2.61
C GLY A 68 17.44 -5.81 -1.65
N PRO A 69 18.41 -6.34 -0.86
CA PRO A 69 18.25 -7.58 -0.10
C PRO A 69 17.16 -7.53 0.98
N GLU A 70 16.80 -6.34 1.46
CA GLU A 70 15.68 -6.13 2.39
C GLU A 70 14.35 -6.65 1.86
N ALA A 71 14.21 -6.77 0.53
CA ALA A 71 13.04 -7.37 -0.11
C ALA A 71 12.76 -8.77 0.43
N ILE A 72 13.79 -9.62 0.55
CA ILE A 72 13.62 -11.00 1.04
C ILE A 72 13.12 -10.98 2.49
N THR A 73 13.68 -10.11 3.31
CA THR A 73 13.28 -9.98 4.72
C THR A 73 11.85 -9.45 4.82
N LEU A 74 11.48 -8.45 4.02
CA LEU A 74 10.12 -7.92 3.95
C LEU A 74 9.13 -9.02 3.55
N PHE A 75 9.41 -9.77 2.48
CA PHE A 75 8.56 -10.87 2.05
C PHE A 75 8.48 -12.01 3.06
N THR A 76 9.55 -12.26 3.81
CA THR A 76 9.53 -13.20 4.94
C THR A 76 8.59 -12.69 6.04
N ALA A 77 8.59 -11.39 6.33
CA ALA A 77 7.68 -10.78 7.28
C ALA A 77 6.21 -10.92 6.86
N LEU A 78 5.92 -10.63 5.57
CA LEU A 78 4.57 -10.76 5.00
C LEU A 78 4.06 -12.20 5.09
N ASN A 79 4.89 -13.18 4.71
CA ASN A 79 4.55 -14.61 4.81
C ASN A 79 4.43 -15.13 6.26
N THR A 80 4.87 -14.37 7.27
CA THR A 80 4.78 -14.73 8.69
C THR A 80 3.72 -13.93 9.45
N GLY A 81 2.80 -13.28 8.73
CA GLY A 81 1.61 -12.63 9.31
C GLY A 81 1.80 -11.17 9.70
N HIS A 82 2.91 -10.54 9.31
CA HIS A 82 3.03 -9.07 9.42
C HIS A 82 2.40 -8.45 8.17
N SER A 83 1.67 -7.35 8.34
CA SER A 83 1.13 -6.61 7.20
C SER A 83 1.97 -5.36 6.91
N GLY A 84 1.89 -4.84 5.70
CA GLY A 84 2.69 -3.70 5.33
C GLY A 84 2.54 -3.31 3.88
N PHE A 85 3.29 -2.29 3.49
CA PHE A 85 3.48 -1.92 2.09
C PHE A 85 4.81 -1.19 1.94
N GLY A 86 5.27 -1.07 0.71
CA GLY A 86 6.40 -0.22 0.40
C GLY A 86 6.32 0.27 -1.03
N THR A 87 7.30 1.08 -1.43
CA THR A 87 7.43 1.49 -2.82
C THR A 87 8.55 0.72 -3.51
N LEU A 88 8.47 0.63 -4.82
CA LEU A 88 9.49 0.03 -5.67
C LEU A 88 9.40 0.73 -7.02
N HIS A 89 10.55 1.05 -7.62
CA HIS A 89 10.56 1.64 -8.95
C HIS A 89 10.21 0.58 -10.01
N SER A 90 9.16 0.81 -10.80
CA SER A 90 8.69 -0.07 -11.88
C SER A 90 7.72 0.68 -12.80
N ASN A 91 7.53 0.24 -14.05
CA ASN A 91 6.60 0.86 -14.98
C ASN A 91 5.28 0.08 -15.17
N THR A 92 5.23 -1.20 -14.77
CA THR A 92 4.02 -2.04 -14.83
C THR A 92 3.96 -3.01 -13.64
N ALA A 93 2.78 -3.57 -13.35
CA ALA A 93 2.67 -4.57 -12.29
C ALA A 93 3.51 -5.83 -12.59
N GLN A 94 3.59 -6.25 -13.85
CA GLN A 94 4.43 -7.38 -14.27
C GLN A 94 5.94 -7.10 -14.12
N GLU A 95 6.38 -5.87 -14.43
CA GLU A 95 7.77 -5.46 -14.21
C GLU A 95 8.11 -5.46 -12.71
N THR A 96 7.16 -5.09 -11.84
CA THR A 96 7.33 -5.15 -10.38
C THR A 96 7.67 -6.56 -9.92
N ILE A 97 6.94 -7.58 -10.40
CA ILE A 97 7.25 -9.00 -10.12
C ILE A 97 8.63 -9.37 -10.64
N THR A 98 8.97 -8.94 -11.86
CA THR A 98 10.28 -9.22 -12.46
C THR A 98 11.42 -8.63 -11.64
N ARG A 99 11.26 -7.39 -11.15
CA ARG A 99 12.28 -6.73 -10.32
C ARG A 99 12.43 -7.40 -8.95
N LEU A 100 11.32 -7.74 -8.31
CA LEU A 100 11.34 -8.44 -7.02
C LEU A 100 12.07 -9.79 -7.10
N THR A 101 11.83 -10.55 -8.17
CA THR A 101 12.38 -11.91 -8.34
C THR A 101 13.83 -11.94 -8.84
N ASN A 102 14.33 -10.84 -9.42
CA ASN A 102 15.69 -10.74 -9.93
C ASN A 102 16.62 -9.99 -8.96
N ARG A 103 17.94 -10.15 -9.15
CA ARG A 103 18.93 -9.35 -8.41
C ARG A 103 18.73 -7.85 -8.68
N PRO A 104 18.91 -6.98 -7.68
CA PRO A 104 19.48 -7.25 -6.35
C PRO A 104 18.50 -7.78 -5.29
N MET A 105 17.18 -7.79 -5.54
CA MET A 105 16.16 -8.20 -4.56
C MET A 105 16.06 -9.71 -4.40
N ASN A 106 16.04 -10.46 -5.50
CA ASN A 106 16.14 -11.92 -5.53
C ASN A 106 15.13 -12.62 -4.59
N VAL A 107 13.91 -12.10 -4.50
CA VAL A 107 12.81 -12.71 -3.74
C VAL A 107 12.38 -14.00 -4.45
N PRO A 108 12.36 -15.16 -3.75
CA PRO A 108 11.85 -16.39 -4.34
C PRO A 108 10.41 -16.22 -4.85
N SER A 109 10.11 -16.63 -6.08
CA SER A 109 8.77 -16.46 -6.68
C SER A 109 7.64 -17.03 -5.82
N ILE A 110 7.93 -18.09 -5.05
CA ILE A 110 6.98 -18.71 -4.13
C ILE A 110 6.56 -17.82 -2.95
N MET A 111 7.34 -16.78 -2.63
CA MET A 111 7.00 -15.80 -1.60
C MET A 111 6.13 -14.65 -2.13
N ILE A 112 6.12 -14.44 -3.46
CA ILE A 112 5.43 -13.30 -4.09
C ILE A 112 3.92 -13.26 -3.81
N PRO A 113 3.19 -14.39 -3.75
CA PRO A 113 1.77 -14.39 -3.40
C PRO A 113 1.42 -13.80 -2.02
N ALA A 114 2.40 -13.42 -1.19
CA ALA A 114 2.16 -12.65 0.03
C ALA A 114 1.89 -11.15 -0.19
N LEU A 115 2.02 -10.65 -1.44
CA LEU A 115 1.48 -9.35 -1.82
C LEU A 115 0.01 -9.51 -2.22
N ASP A 116 -0.85 -8.61 -1.77
CA ASP A 116 -2.26 -8.59 -2.22
C ASP A 116 -2.41 -7.73 -3.48
N PHE A 117 -1.83 -6.52 -3.47
CA PHE A 117 -2.03 -5.52 -4.51
C PHE A 117 -0.72 -4.84 -4.94
N ILE A 118 -0.67 -4.47 -6.22
CA ILE A 118 0.33 -3.62 -6.83
C ILE A 118 -0.38 -2.41 -7.44
N ILE A 119 -0.08 -1.22 -6.94
CA ILE A 119 -0.66 0.05 -7.40
C ILE A 119 0.39 0.79 -8.22
N MET A 120 0.17 0.90 -9.53
CA MET A 120 1.08 1.56 -10.44
C MET A 120 0.77 3.04 -10.56
N GLN A 121 1.76 3.88 -10.24
CA GLN A 121 1.68 5.33 -10.43
C GLN A 121 2.69 5.79 -11.47
N ASN A 122 2.23 6.38 -12.56
CA ASN A 122 3.08 6.92 -13.60
C ASN A 122 3.02 8.46 -13.61
N ARG A 123 4.17 9.08 -13.84
CA ARG A 123 4.28 10.50 -14.18
C ARG A 123 4.19 10.63 -15.69
N MET A 124 3.30 11.51 -16.16
CA MET A 124 3.10 11.80 -17.58
C MET A 124 2.98 13.31 -17.80
N TYR A 125 2.95 13.72 -19.06
CA TYR A 125 2.76 15.11 -19.45
C TYR A 125 1.40 15.24 -20.12
N SER A 126 0.58 16.16 -19.61
CA SER A 126 -0.67 16.55 -20.28
C SER A 126 -0.38 17.23 -21.61
N SER A 127 -1.41 17.37 -22.45
CA SER A 127 -1.36 18.16 -23.69
C SER A 127 -0.88 19.61 -23.50
N SER A 128 -1.03 20.16 -22.29
CA SER A 128 -0.52 21.49 -21.91
C SER A 128 0.97 21.53 -21.53
N GLY A 129 1.66 20.39 -21.54
CA GLY A 129 3.04 20.25 -21.07
C GLY A 129 3.20 20.19 -19.55
N ARG A 130 2.10 20.34 -18.79
CA ARG A 130 2.10 20.18 -17.33
C ARG A 130 2.30 18.71 -16.96
N SER A 131 3.20 18.46 -16.01
CA SER A 131 3.37 17.13 -15.43
C SER A 131 2.19 16.76 -14.53
N ILE A 132 1.63 15.59 -14.77
CA ILE A 132 0.56 14.99 -13.99
C ILE A 132 0.98 13.59 -13.54
N ARG A 133 0.41 13.12 -12.42
CA ARG A 133 0.55 11.74 -11.95
C ARG A 133 -0.81 11.07 -11.98
N ARG A 134 -0.86 9.82 -12.44
CA ARG A 134 -2.06 9.00 -12.51
C ARG A 134 -1.73 7.61 -12.00
N ILE A 135 -2.70 7.02 -11.30
CA ILE A 135 -2.70 5.58 -11.10
C ILE A 135 -3.10 4.98 -12.44
N THR A 136 -2.22 4.19 -13.04
CA THR A 136 -2.41 3.62 -14.39
C THR A 136 -3.00 2.21 -14.34
N GLU A 137 -2.68 1.48 -13.28
CA GLU A 137 -3.04 0.09 -13.09
C GLU A 137 -3.13 -0.19 -11.58
N VAL A 138 -4.16 -0.92 -11.17
CA VAL A 138 -4.19 -1.62 -9.88
C VAL A 138 -4.33 -3.10 -10.19
N ALA A 139 -3.30 -3.88 -9.86
CA ALA A 139 -3.27 -5.32 -10.05
C ALA A 139 -3.33 -6.04 -8.70
N GLU A 140 -4.12 -7.08 -8.64
CA GLU A 140 -4.19 -8.04 -7.54
C GLU A 140 -3.33 -9.26 -7.87
N VAL A 141 -2.58 -9.74 -6.89
CA VAL A 141 -1.79 -10.96 -7.03
C VAL A 141 -2.65 -12.13 -6.59
N VAL A 142 -2.98 -13.03 -7.51
CA VAL A 142 -3.96 -14.10 -7.24
C VAL A 142 -3.33 -15.47 -6.95
N GLY A 143 -2.01 -15.57 -7.08
CA GLY A 143 -1.27 -16.79 -6.80
C GLY A 143 -0.24 -17.12 -7.88
N MET A 144 -0.02 -18.42 -8.09
CA MET A 144 0.96 -18.92 -9.06
C MET A 144 0.37 -20.04 -9.92
N GLU A 145 0.72 -20.02 -11.20
CA GLU A 145 0.42 -21.07 -12.17
C GLU A 145 1.69 -21.38 -12.97
N GLU A 146 2.04 -22.67 -13.08
CA GLU A 146 3.26 -23.15 -13.77
C GLU A 146 4.56 -22.40 -13.36
N GLY A 147 4.66 -22.02 -12.08
CA GLY A 147 5.82 -21.30 -11.55
C GLY A 147 5.86 -19.80 -11.87
N ARG A 148 4.81 -19.25 -12.50
CA ARG A 148 4.65 -17.82 -12.78
C ARG A 148 3.59 -17.21 -11.88
N VAL A 149 3.86 -16.02 -11.39
CA VAL A 149 2.91 -15.23 -10.59
C VAL A 149 1.81 -14.74 -11.50
N GLN A 150 0.56 -14.94 -11.09
CA GLN A 150 -0.62 -14.50 -11.82
C GLN A 150 -1.14 -13.18 -11.25
N LEU A 151 -1.49 -12.25 -12.14
CA LEU A 151 -1.97 -10.93 -11.80
C LEU A 151 -3.36 -10.73 -12.41
N ASN A 152 -4.30 -10.27 -11.59
CA ASN A 152 -5.60 -9.78 -12.03
C ASN A 152 -5.58 -8.27 -11.99
N ARG A 153 -5.62 -7.62 -13.14
CA ARG A 153 -5.81 -6.17 -13.20
C ARG A 153 -7.25 -5.85 -12.82
N ILE A 154 -7.45 -5.03 -11.80
CA ILE A 154 -8.77 -4.67 -11.27
C ILE A 154 -9.17 -3.27 -11.72
N PHE A 155 -8.21 -2.36 -11.78
CA PHE A 155 -8.41 -1.00 -12.28
C PHE A 155 -7.41 -0.67 -13.38
N GLU A 156 -7.88 0.07 -14.39
CA GLU A 156 -7.08 0.57 -15.50
C GLU A 156 -7.42 2.03 -15.76
N TRP A 157 -6.41 2.83 -16.07
CA TRP A 157 -6.61 4.22 -16.46
C TRP A 157 -6.94 4.34 -17.95
N ASP A 158 -8.07 4.98 -18.25
CA ASP A 158 -8.43 5.41 -19.59
C ASP A 158 -7.84 6.81 -19.85
N ASN A 159 -6.98 6.88 -20.86
CA ASN A 159 -6.31 8.11 -21.27
C ASN A 159 -7.22 9.10 -22.01
N VAL A 160 -8.35 8.63 -22.57
CA VAL A 160 -9.31 9.47 -23.29
C VAL A 160 -10.19 10.21 -22.31
N THR A 161 -10.72 9.51 -21.30
CA THR A 161 -11.59 10.09 -20.27
C THR A 161 -10.84 10.65 -19.06
N ASP A 162 -9.54 10.35 -18.93
CA ASP A 162 -8.69 10.67 -17.78
C ASP A 162 -9.26 10.11 -16.46
N LYS A 163 -9.80 8.90 -16.50
CA LYS A 163 -10.41 8.21 -15.36
C LYS A 163 -9.79 6.85 -15.11
N VAL A 164 -9.80 6.44 -13.86
CA VAL A 164 -9.44 5.07 -13.45
C VAL A 164 -10.74 4.28 -13.39
N GLU A 165 -10.86 3.26 -14.24
CA GLU A 165 -12.06 2.47 -14.42
C GLU A 165 -11.86 1.06 -13.88
N TYR A 166 -12.92 0.50 -13.31
CA TYR A 166 -12.96 -0.91 -12.91
C TYR A 166 -13.15 -1.79 -14.14
N VAL A 167 -12.27 -2.78 -14.32
CA VAL A 167 -12.26 -3.60 -15.55
C VAL A 167 -13.23 -4.80 -15.52
N GLY A 168 -14.05 -4.92 -14.47
CA GLY A 168 -15.08 -5.96 -14.37
C GLY A 168 -14.61 -7.31 -13.80
N ILE A 169 -13.36 -7.41 -13.35
CA ILE A 169 -12.80 -8.63 -12.76
C ILE A 169 -13.06 -8.66 -11.25
N THR A 170 -13.72 -9.71 -10.77
CA THR A 170 -13.97 -9.87 -9.33
C THR A 170 -12.65 -10.00 -8.56
N SER A 171 -12.47 -9.14 -7.55
CA SER A 171 -11.33 -9.22 -6.63
C SER A 171 -11.42 -10.47 -5.76
N GLN A 172 -10.33 -11.24 -5.73
CA GLN A 172 -10.17 -12.37 -4.82
C GLN A 172 -10.00 -11.90 -3.38
N ALA A 173 -9.24 -10.83 -3.14
CA ALA A 173 -9.05 -10.25 -1.81
C ALA A 173 -10.40 -9.83 -1.19
N LEU A 174 -11.33 -9.26 -1.95
CA LEU A 174 -12.67 -8.97 -1.43
C LEU A 174 -13.43 -10.24 -1.03
N ARG A 175 -13.30 -11.34 -1.77
CA ARG A 175 -13.91 -12.63 -1.41
C ARG A 175 -13.28 -13.22 -0.16
N GLU A 176 -11.97 -13.16 -0.03
CA GLU A 176 -11.25 -13.60 1.17
C GLU A 176 -11.67 -12.78 2.40
N ILE A 177 -11.81 -11.46 2.26
CA ILE A 177 -12.33 -10.60 3.34
C ILE A 177 -13.76 -11.00 3.70
N ALA A 178 -14.62 -11.32 2.72
CA ALA A 178 -16.00 -11.75 2.95
C ALA A 178 -16.04 -13.04 3.77
N GLU A 179 -15.25 -14.02 3.34
CA GLU A 179 -15.14 -15.34 3.98
C GLU A 179 -14.60 -15.21 5.41
N LEU A 180 -13.50 -14.49 5.61
CA LEU A 180 -12.89 -14.29 6.92
C LEU A 180 -13.80 -13.56 7.91
N ARG A 181 -14.64 -12.65 7.42
CA ARG A 181 -15.62 -11.92 8.24
C ARG A 181 -16.95 -12.63 8.39
N GLY A 182 -17.23 -13.67 7.59
CA GLY A 182 -18.51 -14.37 7.56
C GLY A 182 -19.67 -13.50 7.04
N ILE A 183 -19.38 -12.59 6.10
CA ILE A 183 -20.37 -11.68 5.49
C ILE A 183 -20.47 -11.94 3.99
N SER A 184 -21.54 -11.46 3.36
CA SER A 184 -21.72 -11.56 1.92
C SER A 184 -20.83 -10.57 1.15
N ILE A 185 -20.58 -10.87 -0.14
CA ILE A 185 -19.88 -9.94 -1.02
C ILE A 185 -20.68 -8.63 -1.20
N THR A 186 -22.00 -8.70 -1.17
CA THR A 186 -22.89 -7.53 -1.26
C THR A 186 -22.69 -6.59 -0.07
N GLU A 187 -22.56 -7.11 1.16
CA GLU A 187 -22.24 -6.28 2.34
C GLU A 187 -20.88 -5.59 2.22
N ILE A 188 -19.90 -6.23 1.56
CA ILE A 188 -18.61 -5.59 1.27
C ILE A 188 -18.76 -4.48 0.24
N GLU A 189 -19.51 -4.72 -0.82
CA GLU A 189 -19.78 -3.71 -1.86
C GLU A 189 -20.51 -2.50 -1.27
N GLU A 190 -21.49 -2.72 -0.39
CA GLU A 190 -22.17 -1.66 0.37
C GLU A 190 -21.21 -0.87 1.26
N GLU A 191 -20.29 -1.54 1.96
CA GLU A 191 -19.28 -0.87 2.78
C GLU A 191 -18.25 -0.08 1.95
N ILE A 192 -17.86 -0.59 0.78
CA ILE A 192 -17.01 0.14 -0.17
C ILE A 192 -17.71 1.42 -0.63
N GLU A 193 -19.01 1.32 -0.94
CA GLU A 193 -19.83 2.44 -1.38
C GLU A 193 -19.99 3.50 -0.28
N ARG A 194 -20.24 3.08 0.97
CA ARG A 194 -20.26 3.97 2.14
C ARG A 194 -18.94 4.73 2.28
N ARG A 195 -17.80 4.05 2.16
CA ARG A 195 -16.47 4.70 2.21
C ARG A 195 -16.21 5.62 1.03
N ARG A 196 -16.72 5.28 -0.17
CA ARG A 196 -16.65 6.15 -1.36
C ARG A 196 -17.34 7.49 -1.08
N LEU A 197 -18.56 7.45 -0.53
CA LEU A 197 -19.32 8.67 -0.18
C LEU A 197 -18.56 9.55 0.81
N VAL A 198 -17.92 8.97 1.82
CA VAL A 198 -17.10 9.73 2.79
C VAL A 198 -15.92 10.43 2.10
N LEU A 199 -15.26 9.75 1.16
CA LEU A 199 -14.14 10.34 0.41
C LEU A 199 -14.60 11.44 -0.55
N GLU A 200 -15.75 11.26 -1.19
CA GLU A 200 -16.35 12.26 -2.09
C GLU A 200 -16.78 13.51 -1.32
N TYR A 201 -17.44 13.34 -0.18
CA TYR A 201 -17.76 14.45 0.71
C TYR A 201 -16.53 15.27 1.11
N MET A 202 -15.45 14.60 1.53
CA MET A 202 -14.21 15.31 1.88
C MET A 202 -13.63 16.07 0.68
N ALA A 203 -13.76 15.52 -0.54
CA ALA A 203 -13.30 16.19 -1.75
C ALA A 203 -14.15 17.42 -2.10
N ASP A 204 -15.47 17.30 -1.99
CA ASP A 204 -16.45 18.35 -2.30
C ASP A 204 -16.36 19.52 -1.30
N GLU A 205 -16.19 19.21 -0.01
CA GLU A 205 -15.95 20.21 1.06
C GLU A 205 -14.50 20.72 1.11
N ASN A 206 -13.67 20.33 0.12
CA ASN A 206 -12.29 20.79 -0.02
C ASN A 206 -11.40 20.48 1.20
N ILE A 207 -11.69 19.38 1.90
CA ILE A 207 -10.92 18.85 3.03
C ILE A 207 -9.68 18.13 2.47
N ARG A 208 -8.55 18.85 2.46
CA ARG A 208 -7.31 18.39 1.81
C ARG A 208 -6.13 18.21 2.76
N SER A 209 -6.20 18.77 3.96
CA SER A 209 -5.14 18.60 4.96
C SER A 209 -5.06 17.16 5.42
N ILE A 210 -3.85 16.60 5.52
CA ILE A 210 -3.66 15.21 5.93
C ILE A 210 -4.21 14.95 7.35
N ASP A 211 -4.14 15.93 8.24
CA ASP A 211 -4.66 15.83 9.60
C ASP A 211 -6.19 15.83 9.63
N GLU A 212 -6.82 16.63 8.75
CA GLU A 212 -8.29 16.68 8.67
C GLU A 212 -8.86 15.43 8.00
N VAL A 213 -8.22 14.96 6.94
CA VAL A 213 -8.58 13.68 6.30
C VAL A 213 -8.43 12.53 7.30
N ALA A 214 -7.32 12.48 8.06
CA ALA A 214 -7.12 11.46 9.08
C ALA A 214 -8.19 11.52 10.17
N LYS A 215 -8.65 12.70 10.59
CA LYS A 215 -9.76 12.82 11.56
C LYS A 215 -11.05 12.17 11.06
N HIS A 216 -11.42 12.39 9.81
CA HIS A 216 -12.63 11.78 9.23
C HIS A 216 -12.49 10.26 9.12
N ILE A 217 -11.34 9.78 8.64
CA ILE A 217 -11.06 8.34 8.53
C ILE A 217 -11.06 7.68 9.91
N HIS A 218 -10.38 8.25 10.91
CA HIS A 218 -10.39 7.74 12.29
C HIS A 218 -11.78 7.82 12.92
N GLY A 219 -12.56 8.86 12.60
CA GLY A 219 -13.97 8.97 12.99
C GLY A 219 -14.78 7.81 12.44
N TYR A 220 -14.62 7.49 11.15
CA TYR A 220 -15.31 6.37 10.51
C TYR A 220 -14.93 5.03 11.15
N TYR A 221 -13.66 4.83 11.53
CA TYR A 221 -13.25 3.62 12.26
C TYR A 221 -13.89 3.49 13.65
N LYS A 222 -14.28 4.62 14.27
CA LYS A 222 -14.87 4.65 15.61
C LYS A 222 -16.40 4.47 15.54
N ASP A 223 -17.04 5.25 14.68
CA ASP A 223 -18.49 5.25 14.48
C ASP A 223 -18.80 5.62 13.01
N PRO A 224 -19.01 4.62 12.13
CA PRO A 224 -19.37 4.86 10.74
C PRO A 224 -20.70 5.61 10.55
N GLU A 225 -21.68 5.37 11.43
CA GLU A 225 -23.03 5.95 11.29
C GLU A 225 -22.99 7.44 11.62
N GLU A 226 -22.28 7.84 12.68
CA GLU A 226 -22.11 9.26 13.05
C GLU A 226 -21.47 10.07 11.92
N ILE A 227 -20.53 9.47 11.17
CA ILE A 227 -19.90 10.14 10.04
C ILE A 227 -20.86 10.25 8.85
N LEU A 228 -21.60 9.20 8.54
CA LEU A 228 -22.55 9.22 7.42
C LEU A 228 -23.74 10.16 7.65
N GLU A 229 -24.24 10.25 8.89
CA GLU A 229 -25.29 11.22 9.25
C GLU A 229 -24.87 12.68 9.05
N LYS A 230 -23.57 12.99 9.07
CA LYS A 230 -23.05 14.35 8.82
C LYS A 230 -22.89 14.66 7.33
N ILE A 231 -22.88 13.63 6.50
CA ILE A 231 -22.59 13.70 5.07
C ILE A 231 -23.87 13.68 4.24
N LEU A 232 -24.85 12.88 4.66
CA LEU A 232 -26.18 12.73 4.04
C LEU A 232 -27.14 13.83 4.50
#